data_AF-A0A179EV55-F1
#
_entry.id   AF-A0A179EV55-F1
#
_cell.length_a   1.000
_cell.length_b   1.000
_cell.length_c   1.000
_cell.angle_alpha   90.00
_cell.angle_beta   90.00
_cell.angle_gamma   90.00
#
_symmetry.space_group_name_H-M   'P 1'
#
loop_
_entity.id
_entity.type
_entity.pdbx_description
1 polymer ?
#
loop_
_entity_poly.entity_id
_entity_poly.type
_entity_poly.pdbx_seq_one_letter_code
_entity_poly.pdbx_strand_id
1 'polypeptide(L)'
;MKDNTDYIEIIKKIREEKDLDELANLFMNIISLAGLKMDEVAALNYFIAEQTLNAEHNAKFLKERMNLDVSSLGIEGVFKVQEALVNVYVDKIRQ
;
A
#
# COMPACT_ATOMS: atom_id res chain seq x y z
N MET A 1 -5.66 29.89 5.94
CA MET A 1 -5.73 28.72 5.05
C MET A 1 -4.45 28.71 4.23
N LYS A 2 -3.44 27.95 4.65
CA LYS A 2 -2.24 27.72 3.85
C LYS A 2 -2.41 26.40 3.13
N ASP A 3 -2.18 26.43 1.82
CA ASP A 3 -1.62 25.36 1.01
C ASP A 3 -2.43 24.08 0.81
N ASN A 4 -3.50 24.17 0.01
CA ASN A 4 -4.02 23.01 -0.73
C ASN A 4 -3.25 22.78 -2.05
N THR A 5 -2.45 23.76 -2.47
CA THR A 5 -1.61 23.71 -3.68
C THR A 5 -0.39 22.79 -3.52
N ASP A 6 0.12 22.66 -2.29
CA ASP A 6 1.37 21.96 -1.98
C ASP A 6 1.22 20.43 -2.08
N TYR A 7 0.13 19.85 -1.55
CA TYR A 7 -0.12 18.41 -1.63
C TYR A 7 -0.31 17.91 -3.07
N ILE A 8 -0.91 18.72 -3.95
CA ILE A 8 -1.13 18.32 -5.36
C ILE A 8 0.21 18.24 -6.11
N GLU A 9 1.13 19.18 -5.86
CA GLU A 9 2.47 19.14 -6.45
C GLU A 9 3.31 17.98 -5.90
N ILE A 10 3.24 17.73 -4.59
CA ILE A 10 3.87 16.56 -3.95
C ILE A 10 3.33 15.26 -4.57
N ILE A 11 2.01 15.12 -4.75
CA ILE A 11 1.41 13.92 -5.37
C ILE A 11 1.83 13.77 -6.84
N LYS A 12 1.98 14.86 -7.60
CA LYS A 12 2.48 14.81 -8.98
C LYS A 12 3.93 14.35 -9.03
N LYS A 13 4.81 14.90 -8.19
CA LYS A 13 6.23 14.51 -8.10
C LYS A 13 6.37 13.04 -7.69
N ILE A 14 5.63 12.62 -6.66
CA ILE A 14 5.56 11.21 -6.23
C ILE A 14 5.07 10.30 -7.36
N ARG A 15 4.10 10.72 -8.16
CA ARG A 15 3.60 9.92 -9.30
C ARG A 15 4.67 9.73 -10.39
N GLU A 16 5.47 10.77 -10.63
CA GLU A 16 6.53 10.77 -11.65
C GLU A 16 7.74 9.97 -11.21
N GLU A 17 8.15 10.10 -9.95
CA GLU A 17 9.38 9.49 -9.42
C GLU A 17 9.13 8.11 -8.76
N LYS A 18 7.90 7.85 -8.30
CA LYS A 18 7.54 6.68 -7.47
C LYS A 18 8.54 6.43 -6.33
N ASP A 19 9.04 7.51 -5.72
CA ASP A 19 9.95 7.41 -4.58
C ASP A 19 9.17 6.87 -3.37
N LEU A 20 9.47 5.62 -3.02
CA LEU A 20 8.81 4.91 -1.92
C LEU A 20 9.22 5.44 -0.55
N ASP A 21 10.40 6.07 -0.43
CA ASP A 21 10.86 6.68 0.81
C ASP A 21 10.14 8.01 1.05
N GLU A 22 9.97 8.84 0.01
CA GLU A 22 9.14 10.06 0.10
C GLU A 22 7.68 9.72 0.46
N LEU A 23 7.11 8.69 -0.17
CA LEU A 23 5.76 8.18 0.14
C LEU A 23 5.64 7.69 1.57
N ALA A 24 6.60 6.90 2.06
CA ALA A 24 6.61 6.40 3.43
C ALA A 24 6.65 7.56 4.43
N ASN A 25 7.49 8.57 4.19
CA ASN A 25 7.56 9.76 5.04
C ASN A 25 6.24 10.54 5.07
N LEU A 26 5.56 10.68 3.92
CA LEU A 26 4.24 11.31 3.87
C LEU A 26 3.21 10.55 4.72
N PHE A 27 3.16 9.22 4.61
CA PHE A 27 2.26 8.41 5.43
C PHE A 27 2.57 8.52 6.92
N MET A 28 3.85 8.52 7.31
CA MET A 28 4.25 8.69 8.71
C MET A 28 3.86 10.06 9.26
N ASN A 29 3.95 11.12 8.45
CA ASN A 29 3.49 12.45 8.83
C ASN A 29 1.97 12.48 9.04
N ILE A 30 1.19 11.85 8.16
CA ILE A 30 -0.27 11.74 8.31
C ILE A 30 -0.63 10.98 9.60
N ILE A 31 -0.01 9.82 9.83
CA ILE A 31 -0.22 9.00 11.03
C ILE A 31 0.08 9.80 12.30
N SER A 32 1.18 10.54 12.31
CA SER A 32 1.62 11.35 13.45
C SER A 32 0.70 12.55 13.70
N LEU A 33 0.31 13.27 12.66
CA LEU A 33 -0.58 14.43 12.75
C LEU A 33 -2.00 14.06 13.18
N ALA A 34 -2.50 12.93 12.70
CA ALA A 34 -3.80 12.39 13.09
C ALA A 34 -3.78 11.75 14.49
N GLY A 35 -2.60 11.50 15.06
CA GLY A 35 -2.44 10.90 16.38
C GLY A 35 -2.91 9.45 16.46
N LEU A 36 -2.72 8.68 15.37
CA LEU A 36 -3.21 7.31 15.29
C LEU A 36 -2.46 6.36 16.22
N LYS A 37 -3.20 5.44 16.83
CA LYS A 37 -2.67 4.36 17.65
C LYS A 37 -2.23 3.18 16.79
N MET A 38 -1.46 2.27 17.39
CA MET A 38 -0.87 1.13 16.70
C MET A 38 -1.92 0.19 16.08
N ASP A 39 -3.05 -0.03 16.75
CA ASP A 39 -4.16 -0.83 16.24
C ASP A 39 -4.87 -0.17 15.06
N GLU A 40 -5.06 1.16 15.10
CA GLU A 40 -5.61 1.94 13.99
C GLU A 40 -4.69 1.94 12.76
N VAL A 41 -3.37 2.05 12.97
CA VAL A 41 -2.38 1.94 11.89
C VAL A 41 -2.37 0.53 11.29
N ALA A 42 -2.48 -0.51 12.12
CA ALA A 42 -2.58 -1.89 11.63
C ALA A 42 -3.83 -2.09 10.78
N ALA A 43 -4.98 -1.52 11.18
CA ALA A 43 -6.21 -1.57 10.41
C ALA A 43 -6.08 -0.84 9.05
N LEU A 44 -5.41 0.32 9.02
CA LEU A 44 -5.14 1.04 7.76
C LEU A 44 -4.22 0.25 6.83
N ASN A 45 -3.16 -0.35 7.35
CA ASN A 45 -2.26 -1.19 6.55
C ASN A 45 -2.99 -2.38 5.94
N TYR A 46 -3.83 -3.06 6.74
CA TYR A 46 -4.69 -4.13 6.24
C TYR A 46 -5.62 -3.64 5.13
N PHE A 47 -6.34 -2.54 5.36
CA PHE A 47 -7.27 -1.96 4.40
C PHE A 47 -6.57 -1.61 3.09
N ILE A 48 -5.41 -0.95 3.13
CA ILE A 48 -4.64 -0.59 1.94
C ILE A 48 -4.22 -1.84 1.15
N ALA A 49 -3.73 -2.87 1.85
CA ALA A 49 -3.33 -4.13 1.21
C ALA A 49 -4.54 -4.82 0.56
N GLU A 50 -5.64 -4.96 1.28
CA GLU A 50 -6.88 -5.58 0.79
C GLU A 50 -7.44 -4.83 -0.43
N GLN A 51 -7.54 -3.51 -0.38
CA GLN A 51 -8.04 -2.70 -1.51
C GLN A 51 -7.12 -2.80 -2.72
N THR A 52 -5.80 -2.85 -2.51
CA THR A 52 -4.84 -3.01 -3.60
C THR A 52 -4.98 -4.36 -4.28
N LEU A 53 -5.13 -5.45 -3.51
CA LEU A 53 -5.33 -6.79 -4.05
C LEU A 53 -6.67 -6.89 -4.81
N ASN A 54 -7.74 -6.33 -4.25
CA ASN A 54 -9.08 -6.37 -4.83
C ASN A 54 -9.29 -5.40 -6.00
N ALA A 55 -8.35 -4.50 -6.28
CA ALA A 55 -8.41 -3.65 -7.46
C ALA A 55 -8.51 -4.52 -8.73
N GLU A 56 -9.49 -4.23 -9.60
CA GLU A 56 -9.91 -5.10 -10.71
C GLU A 56 -8.75 -5.68 -11.52
N HIS A 57 -7.78 -4.84 -11.87
CA HIS A 57 -6.61 -5.25 -12.65
C HIS A 57 -5.68 -6.22 -11.90
N ASN A 58 -5.49 -6.04 -10.59
CA ASN A 58 -4.67 -6.92 -9.76
C ASN A 58 -5.39 -8.24 -9.47
N ALA A 59 -6.67 -8.18 -9.11
CA ALA A 59 -7.49 -9.36 -8.86
C ALA A 59 -7.57 -10.26 -10.12
N LYS A 60 -7.80 -9.65 -11.29
CA LYS A 60 -7.80 -10.35 -12.57
C LYS A 60 -6.44 -10.98 -12.86
N PHE A 61 -5.35 -10.23 -12.68
CA PHE A 61 -3.99 -10.73 -12.91
C PHE A 61 -3.69 -11.95 -12.02
N LEU A 62 -3.97 -11.86 -10.72
CA LEU A 62 -3.72 -12.94 -9.76
C LEU A 62 -4.57 -14.17 -10.06
N LYS A 63 -5.83 -13.98 -10.47
CA LYS A 63 -6.70 -15.09 -10.86
C LYS A 63 -6.20 -15.78 -12.12
N GLU A 64 -5.85 -15.03 -13.16
CA GLU A 64 -5.41 -15.59 -14.45
C GLU A 64 -4.03 -16.23 -14.38
N ARG A 65 -3.08 -15.63 -13.64
CA ARG A 65 -1.68 -16.07 -13.60
C ARG A 65 -1.40 -17.10 -12.50
N MET A 66 -2.15 -17.05 -11.40
CA MET A 66 -1.86 -17.84 -10.20
C MET A 66 -3.05 -18.68 -9.73
N ASN A 67 -4.19 -18.61 -10.42
CA ASN A 67 -5.46 -19.22 -10.00
C ASN A 67 -5.88 -18.82 -8.56
N LEU A 68 -5.43 -17.66 -8.09
CA LEU A 68 -5.72 -17.14 -6.76
C LEU A 68 -6.90 -16.17 -6.84
N ASP A 69 -7.98 -16.49 -6.12
CA ASP A 69 -9.13 -15.58 -6.00
C ASP A 69 -9.01 -14.71 -4.74
N VAL A 70 -8.51 -13.50 -4.93
CA VAL A 70 -8.28 -12.55 -3.84
C VAL A 70 -9.57 -12.00 -3.20
N SER A 71 -10.70 -12.04 -3.91
CA SER A 71 -11.99 -11.56 -3.41
C SER A 71 -12.56 -12.43 -2.29
N SER A 72 -12.05 -13.66 -2.18
CA SER A 72 -12.46 -14.65 -1.19
C SER A 72 -11.53 -14.74 0.02
N LEU A 73 -10.43 -13.97 0.04
CA LEU A 73 -9.45 -14.04 1.12
C LEU A 73 -9.99 -13.42 2.40
N GLY A 74 -9.90 -14.16 3.51
CA GLY A 74 -10.01 -13.58 4.84
C GLY A 74 -8.73 -12.83 5.25
N ILE A 75 -8.75 -12.24 6.44
CA ILE A 75 -7.65 -11.41 6.98
C ILE A 75 -6.29 -12.10 6.87
N GLU A 76 -6.21 -13.36 7.29
CA GLU A 76 -4.97 -14.15 7.25
C GLU A 76 -4.45 -14.32 5.81
N GLY A 77 -5.35 -14.53 4.84
CA GLY A 77 -4.99 -14.69 3.44
C GLY A 77 -4.36 -13.43 2.86
N VAL A 78 -4.92 -12.26 3.17
CA VAL A 78 -4.35 -10.96 2.78
C VAL A 78 -2.95 -10.80 3.36
N PHE A 79 -2.74 -11.11 4.64
CA PHE A 79 -1.40 -11.03 5.25
C PHE A 79 -0.39 -11.96 4.61
N LYS A 80 -0.79 -13.18 4.22
CA LYS A 80 0.11 -14.13 3.54
C LYS A 80 0.53 -13.64 2.16
N VAL A 81 -0.41 -13.04 1.41
CA VAL A 81 -0.08 -12.43 0.12
C VAL A 81 0.84 -11.22 0.31
N GLN A 82 0.55 -10.36 1.29
CA GLN A 82 1.38 -9.21 1.61
C GLN A 82 2.81 -9.63 1.99
N GLU A 83 2.96 -10.62 2.88
CA GLU A 83 4.26 -11.20 3.27
C GLU A 83 5.05 -11.68 2.05
N ALA A 84 4.42 -12.43 1.14
CA ALA A 84 5.07 -12.92 -0.07
C ALA A 84 5.54 -11.77 -0.99
N LEU A 85 4.71 -10.75 -1.19
CA LEU A 85 5.05 -9.60 -2.05
C LEU A 85 6.16 -8.73 -1.45
N VAL A 86 6.16 -8.54 -0.13
CA VAL A 86 7.23 -7.81 0.57
C VAL A 86 8.57 -8.55 0.41
N ASN A 87 8.59 -9.87 0.57
CA ASN A 87 9.81 -10.65 0.37
C ASN A 87 10.36 -10.50 -1.07
N VAL A 88 9.48 -10.59 -2.07
CA VAL A 88 9.86 -10.36 -3.48
C VAL A 88 10.43 -8.94 -3.68
N TYR A 89 9.87 -7.93 -3.02
CA TYR A 89 10.35 -6.56 -3.11
C TYR A 89 11.72 -6.37 -2.43
N VAL A 90 11.89 -6.91 -1.22
CA VAL A 90 13.16 -6.88 -0.47
C VAL A 90 14.27 -7.55 -1.26
N ASP A 91 13.99 -8.69 -1.89
CA ASP A 91 14.96 -9.41 -2.71
C ASP A 91 15.39 -8.59 -3.95
N LYS A 92 14.48 -7.79 -4.53
CA LYS A 92 14.81 -6.88 -5.64
C LYS A 92 15.75 -5.75 -5.24
N ILE A 93 15.62 -5.19 -4.04
CA ILE A 93 16.46 -4.08 -3.57
C ILE A 93 17.87 -4.57 -3.17
N ARG A 94 17.98 -5.84 -2.74
CA ARG A 94 19.26 -6.43 -2.31
C ARG A 94 20.18 -6.84 -3.47
N GLN A 95 19.66 -6.93 -4.69
CA GLN A 95 20.39 -7.28 -5.91
C GLN A 95 20.98 -6.04 -6.59
#